data_AF-A0A522YWL2-F1
#
_entry.id   AF-A0A522YWL2-F1
#
_cell.length_a   1.000
_cell.length_b   1.000
_cell.length_c   1.000
_cell.angle_alpha   90.00
_cell.angle_beta   90.00
_cell.angle_gamma   90.00
#
_symmetry.space_group_name_H-M   'P 1'
#
loop_
_entity.id
_entity.type
_entity.pdbx_description
1 polymer ?
#
loop_
_entity_poly.entity_id
_entity_poly.type
_entity_poly.pdbx_seq_one_letter_code
_entity_poly.pdbx_strand_id
1 'polypeptide(L)'
;MKTISILAALLVLAPAARAADGVVVKADGTSVYMDLGAGAASVGAPFEVLKPGEELKHPVTGASLGPVFEKAGAGKVTSVEEKYSVGALESGTAQPGWKARVGAAPTPAPAALPAPAAAPAAVQGEVLRNPALKSPFFPMEALDIAVGDVDGDGEPEAVLATAEKVEARRMSGDWPLLCAYEDKTTGSRILAAEARDLDGDGRAEVFVTLHSRLAGAVETMVLDCVGGAFKVRETLPWLVRSFGEDSGARALAAQALEPDSNFPAGQVHRLAFANGRYQLVKPAFKHKRLDWLFGFAFAPAVGSPMLLHYNQAQRLVLRFAKGTWTTPAAYGYGSGNLQWHGREFHFHPRLLTRVEGTELKAVYTLRNIPKMLSLAASFGLYSGAELHRLAFNGLSLEPSWRAELAGGAAGLDEVPAGPGRPRRLAVATVGANGLTAVWLFDE
;
A
#
# COMPACT_ATOMS: atom_id res chain seq x y z
N MET A 1 -5.16 -9.09 58.24
CA MET A 1 -3.90 -9.50 57.58
C MET A 1 -4.23 -10.57 56.55
N LYS A 2 -4.17 -10.24 55.25
CA LYS A 2 -4.12 -11.22 54.16
C LYS A 2 -3.07 -10.73 53.15
N THR A 3 -2.01 -11.52 53.06
CA THR A 3 -0.86 -11.38 52.18
C THR A 3 -1.26 -11.64 50.73
N ILE A 4 -0.84 -10.76 49.81
CA ILE A 4 -0.92 -10.98 48.37
C ILE A 4 0.50 -11.29 47.89
N SER A 5 0.73 -12.54 47.48
CA SER A 5 1.97 -12.95 46.80
C SER A 5 1.91 -12.54 45.32
N ILE A 6 2.90 -11.77 44.88
CA ILE A 6 3.14 -11.45 43.47
C ILE A 6 4.07 -12.51 42.91
N LEU A 7 3.58 -13.30 41.95
CA LEU A 7 4.40 -14.23 41.17
C LEU A 7 4.91 -13.51 39.92
N ALA A 8 6.19 -13.16 39.90
CA ALA A 8 6.87 -12.64 38.71
C ALA A 8 7.33 -13.82 37.84
N ALA A 9 6.77 -13.94 36.64
CA ALA A 9 7.25 -14.88 35.63
C ALA A 9 8.33 -14.21 34.78
N LEU A 10 9.58 -14.66 34.96
CA LEU A 10 10.73 -14.29 34.14
C LEU A 10 10.68 -15.11 32.84
N LEU A 11 10.40 -14.47 31.69
CA LEU A 11 10.40 -15.14 30.39
C LEU A 11 11.82 -15.08 29.80
N VAL A 12 12.48 -16.24 29.73
CA VAL A 12 13.75 -16.40 29.01
C VAL A 12 13.45 -16.48 27.51
N LEU A 13 13.95 -15.54 26.71
CA LEU A 13 13.86 -15.59 25.25
C LEU A 13 14.81 -16.66 24.71
N ALA A 14 14.28 -17.70 24.08
CA ALA A 14 15.05 -18.58 23.20
C ALA A 14 15.27 -17.90 21.83
N PRO A 15 16.42 -18.11 21.16
CA PRO A 15 16.71 -17.50 19.87
C PRO A 15 15.78 -18.06 18.77
N ALA A 16 15.24 -17.17 17.94
CA ALA A 16 14.38 -17.53 16.82
C ALA A 16 15.19 -18.29 15.73
N ALA A 17 14.77 -19.51 15.40
CA ALA A 17 15.40 -20.32 14.35
C ALA A 17 15.19 -19.68 12.96
N ARG A 18 16.29 -19.42 12.25
CA ARG A 18 16.30 -18.95 10.85
C ARG A 18 16.21 -20.15 9.90
N ALA A 19 15.69 -19.92 8.68
CA ALA A 19 15.73 -20.91 7.61
C ALA A 19 17.18 -21.32 7.31
N ALA A 20 17.44 -22.61 7.17
CA ALA A 20 18.77 -23.19 6.99
C ALA A 20 18.82 -24.10 5.76
N ASP A 21 19.93 -24.04 5.03
CA ASP A 21 20.21 -24.87 3.85
C ASP A 21 21.19 -25.99 4.23
N GLY A 22 20.89 -27.21 3.81
CA GLY A 22 21.70 -28.42 4.00
C GLY A 22 21.52 -29.42 2.86
N VAL A 23 21.88 -30.68 3.09
CA VAL A 23 21.89 -31.78 2.12
C VAL A 23 21.14 -32.99 2.69
N VAL A 24 20.38 -33.66 1.83
CA VAL A 24 19.77 -34.96 2.14
C VAL A 24 20.87 -36.01 2.15
N VAL A 25 21.14 -36.61 3.32
CA VAL A 25 22.18 -37.63 3.47
C VAL A 25 21.65 -39.04 3.21
N LYS A 26 20.35 -39.27 3.45
CA LYS A 26 19.70 -40.57 3.26
C LYS A 26 18.18 -40.37 3.10
N ALA A 27 17.53 -41.18 2.25
CA ALA A 27 16.07 -41.19 2.14
C ALA A 27 15.57 -42.65 2.08
N ASP A 28 14.77 -43.04 3.07
CA ASP A 28 14.17 -44.38 3.21
C ASP A 28 12.64 -44.25 3.16
N GLY A 29 12.04 -44.44 1.98
CA GLY A 29 10.60 -44.32 1.78
C GLY A 29 10.08 -42.91 2.08
N THR A 30 9.36 -42.76 3.20
CA THR A 30 8.84 -41.46 3.67
C THR A 30 9.76 -40.77 4.67
N SER A 31 10.86 -41.39 5.11
CA SER A 31 11.80 -40.79 6.06
C SER A 31 13.02 -40.21 5.35
N VAL A 32 13.33 -38.93 5.59
CA VAL A 32 14.43 -38.18 4.97
C VAL A 32 15.39 -37.70 6.05
N TYR A 33 16.67 -38.05 5.93
CA TYR A 33 17.74 -37.63 6.83
C TYR A 33 18.49 -36.47 6.20
N MET A 34 18.70 -35.39 6.95
CA MET A 34 19.33 -34.15 6.51
C MET A 34 20.49 -33.78 7.45
N ASP A 35 21.59 -33.26 6.92
CA ASP A 35 22.79 -32.85 7.69
C ASP A 35 22.62 -31.53 8.47
N LEU A 36 21.41 -31.28 8.97
CA LEU A 36 21.06 -30.08 9.73
C LEU A 36 20.72 -30.49 11.17
N GLY A 37 21.62 -30.19 12.10
CA GLY A 37 21.44 -30.50 13.53
C GLY A 37 20.63 -29.46 14.31
N ALA A 38 20.58 -29.61 15.64
CA ALA A 38 19.79 -28.79 16.57
C ALA A 38 19.99 -27.26 16.50
N GLY A 39 21.11 -26.78 15.94
CA GLY A 39 21.33 -25.34 15.71
C GLY A 39 20.65 -24.77 14.46
N ALA A 40 20.20 -25.63 13.55
CA ALA A 40 19.72 -25.24 12.21
C ALA A 40 18.33 -25.82 11.86
N ALA A 41 17.93 -26.93 12.49
CA ALA A 41 16.61 -27.54 12.32
C ALA A 41 15.90 -27.68 13.68
N SER A 42 14.57 -27.72 13.66
CA SER A 42 13.74 -27.90 14.86
C SER A 42 12.63 -28.89 14.56
N VAL A 43 12.27 -29.72 15.55
CA VAL A 43 11.19 -30.71 15.40
C VAL A 43 9.89 -29.98 15.06
N GLY A 44 9.19 -30.43 14.02
CA GLY A 44 7.99 -29.81 13.46
C GLY A 44 8.24 -28.82 12.33
N ALA A 45 9.49 -28.43 12.06
CA ALA A 45 9.82 -27.52 10.98
C ALA A 45 9.49 -28.08 9.59
N PRO A 46 8.88 -27.28 8.70
CA PRO A 46 8.71 -27.69 7.32
C PRO A 46 10.07 -27.71 6.62
N PHE A 47 10.29 -28.68 5.74
CA PHE A 47 11.48 -28.73 4.89
C PHE A 47 11.08 -28.98 3.44
N GLU A 48 11.89 -28.48 2.52
CA GLU A 48 11.76 -28.71 1.08
C GLU A 48 13.02 -29.40 0.55
N VAL A 49 12.85 -30.31 -0.40
CA VAL A 49 13.93 -30.99 -1.10
C VAL A 49 14.00 -30.46 -2.52
N LEU A 50 15.20 -30.02 -2.90
CA LEU A 50 15.51 -29.38 -4.16
C LEU A 50 16.48 -30.27 -4.94
N LYS A 51 16.06 -30.72 -6.12
CA LYS A 51 16.88 -31.49 -7.04
C LYS A 51 17.82 -30.54 -7.80
N PRO A 52 19.14 -30.76 -7.74
CA PRO A 52 20.08 -30.01 -8.56
C PRO A 52 19.93 -30.44 -10.03
N GLY A 53 19.65 -29.47 -10.89
CA GLY A 53 19.58 -29.57 -12.34
C GLY A 53 20.87 -29.08 -13.01
N GLU A 54 20.78 -28.71 -14.28
CA GLU A 54 21.94 -28.31 -15.08
C GLU A 54 22.61 -27.05 -14.51
N GLU A 55 23.94 -27.00 -14.66
CA GLU A 55 24.77 -25.89 -14.22
C GLU A 55 24.57 -24.69 -15.15
N LEU A 56 24.07 -23.58 -14.59
CA LEU A 56 23.84 -22.37 -15.36
C LEU A 56 25.16 -21.63 -15.54
N LYS A 57 25.64 -21.52 -16.77
CA LYS A 57 26.84 -20.74 -17.10
C LYS A 57 26.46 -19.39 -17.69
N HIS A 58 27.11 -18.34 -17.21
CA HIS A 58 26.86 -17.00 -17.74
C HIS A 58 27.35 -16.91 -19.21
N PRO A 59 26.49 -16.53 -20.17
CA PRO A 59 26.78 -16.69 -21.60
C PRO A 59 27.92 -15.79 -22.10
N VAL A 60 28.22 -14.70 -21.40
CA VAL A 60 29.25 -13.72 -21.82
C VAL A 60 30.56 -13.90 -21.06
N THR A 61 30.53 -14.45 -19.84
CA THR A 61 31.72 -14.52 -18.96
C THR A 61 32.21 -15.95 -18.71
N GLY A 62 31.44 -16.97 -19.12
CA GLY A 62 31.76 -18.38 -18.90
C GLY A 62 31.76 -18.82 -17.43
N ALA A 63 31.51 -17.91 -16.50
CA ALA A 63 31.46 -18.21 -15.07
C ALA A 63 30.27 -19.10 -14.74
N SER A 64 30.51 -20.17 -13.99
CA SER A 64 29.44 -21.01 -13.44
C SER A 64 28.70 -20.23 -12.34
N LEU A 65 27.38 -20.10 -12.51
CA LEU A 65 26.46 -19.52 -11.53
C LEU A 65 25.86 -20.58 -10.61
N GLY A 66 26.31 -21.84 -10.73
CA GLY A 66 25.82 -22.98 -9.98
C GLY A 66 24.61 -23.68 -10.63
N PRO A 67 24.19 -24.81 -10.05
CA PRO A 67 23.09 -25.61 -10.58
C PRO A 67 21.73 -24.95 -10.35
N VAL A 68 20.84 -25.05 -11.34
CA VAL A 68 19.43 -24.67 -11.19
C VAL A 68 18.74 -25.69 -10.29
N PHE A 69 17.99 -25.25 -9.29
CA PHE A 69 17.31 -26.14 -8.36
C PHE A 69 15.81 -26.23 -8.66
N GLU A 70 15.29 -27.45 -8.82
CA GLU A 70 13.86 -27.70 -8.98
C GLU A 70 13.28 -28.34 -7.72
N LYS A 71 12.08 -27.94 -7.31
CA LYS A 71 11.42 -28.48 -6.13
C LYS A 71 10.95 -29.92 -6.39
N ALA A 72 11.52 -30.87 -5.67
CA ALA A 72 11.27 -32.29 -5.86
C ALA A 72 10.45 -32.94 -4.73
N GLY A 73 10.43 -32.35 -3.54
CA GLY A 73 9.63 -32.84 -2.41
C GLY A 73 9.50 -31.85 -1.26
N ALA A 74 8.57 -32.13 -0.35
CA ALA A 74 8.36 -31.34 0.86
C ALA A 74 7.84 -32.21 2.02
N GLY A 75 8.19 -31.85 3.24
CA GLY A 75 7.82 -32.61 4.44
C GLY A 75 8.02 -31.82 5.73
N LYS A 76 7.98 -32.53 6.87
CA LYS A 76 8.22 -31.95 8.20
C LYS A 76 9.25 -32.72 8.98
N VAL A 77 10.11 -32.01 9.71
CA VAL A 77 11.11 -32.59 10.61
C VAL A 77 10.41 -33.29 11.77
N THR A 78 10.67 -34.58 11.96
CA THR A 78 10.08 -35.42 13.01
C THR A 78 11.03 -35.67 14.17
N SER A 79 12.35 -35.62 13.95
CA SER A 79 13.37 -35.70 15.00
C SER A 79 14.57 -34.81 14.65
N VAL A 80 15.24 -34.26 15.65
CA VAL A 80 16.48 -33.49 15.48
C VAL A 80 17.50 -34.00 16.47
N GLU A 81 18.65 -34.42 15.95
CA GLU A 81 19.82 -34.79 16.71
C GLU A 81 20.85 -33.65 16.69
N GLU A 82 21.93 -33.78 17.44
CA GLU A 82 22.96 -32.74 17.54
C GLU A 82 23.59 -32.38 16.18
N LYS A 83 23.72 -33.37 15.28
CA LYS A 83 24.45 -33.23 14.00
C LYS A 83 23.61 -33.48 12.74
N TYR A 84 22.38 -33.96 12.88
CA TYR A 84 21.49 -34.23 11.75
C TYR A 84 20.03 -34.18 12.19
N SER A 85 19.11 -34.13 11.24
CA SER A 85 17.68 -34.18 11.49
C SER A 85 17.01 -35.21 10.59
N VAL A 86 15.86 -35.72 11.05
CA VAL A 86 15.03 -36.68 10.34
C VAL A 86 13.68 -36.02 10.10
N GLY A 87 13.16 -36.09 8.88
CA GLY A 87 11.87 -35.56 8.51
C GLY A 87 11.00 -36.58 7.77
N ALA A 88 9.70 -36.47 7.95
CA ALA A 88 8.70 -37.22 7.19
C ALA A 88 8.36 -36.44 5.92
N LEU A 89 8.55 -37.06 4.76
CA LEU A 89 8.17 -36.54 3.47
C LEU A 89 6.64 -36.63 3.31
N GLU A 90 5.99 -35.49 3.17
CA GLU A 90 4.52 -35.39 3.02
C GLU A 90 4.11 -35.38 1.54
N SER A 91 4.99 -34.94 0.64
CA SER A 91 4.76 -34.95 -0.81
C SER A 91 6.06 -34.97 -1.62
N GLY A 92 6.03 -35.59 -2.81
CA GLY A 92 7.15 -35.65 -3.74
C GLY A 92 8.17 -36.75 -3.42
N THR A 93 9.43 -36.54 -3.79
CA THR A 93 10.52 -37.51 -3.63
C THR A 93 11.78 -36.84 -3.07
N ALA A 94 12.62 -37.62 -2.40
CA ALA A 94 13.91 -37.19 -1.91
C ALA A 94 14.97 -38.24 -2.25
N GLN A 95 16.15 -37.80 -2.69
CA GLN A 95 17.30 -38.67 -2.94
C GLN A 95 18.53 -38.17 -2.18
N PRO A 96 19.42 -39.08 -1.74
CA PRO A 96 20.72 -38.69 -1.18
C PRO A 96 21.49 -37.78 -2.12
N GLY A 97 22.08 -36.70 -1.59
CA GLY A 97 22.83 -35.68 -2.34
C GLY A 97 22.00 -34.51 -2.85
N TRP A 98 20.67 -34.52 -2.70
CA TRP A 98 19.83 -33.36 -3.06
C TRP A 98 19.85 -32.30 -1.95
N LYS A 99 19.59 -31.04 -2.32
CA LYS A 99 19.64 -29.93 -1.37
C LYS A 99 18.36 -29.94 -0.51
N ALA A 100 18.51 -29.83 0.80
CA ALA A 100 17.42 -29.69 1.74
C ALA A 100 17.37 -28.27 2.30
N ARG A 101 16.19 -27.66 2.35
CA ARG A 101 15.98 -26.35 2.99
C ARG A 101 14.96 -26.50 4.10
N VAL A 102 15.38 -26.29 5.34
CA VAL A 102 14.52 -26.38 6.52
C VAL A 102 14.08 -24.96 6.91
N GLY A 103 12.77 -24.76 6.99
CA GLY A 103 12.15 -23.53 7.48
C GLY A 103 12.16 -23.44 9.01
N ALA A 104 11.73 -22.33 9.57
CA ALA A 104 11.55 -22.22 11.02
C ALA A 104 10.43 -23.16 11.50
N ALA A 105 10.62 -23.83 12.65
CA ALA A 105 9.55 -24.62 13.25
C ALA A 105 8.31 -23.76 13.52
N PRO A 106 7.09 -24.29 13.28
CA PRO A 106 5.89 -23.64 13.75
C PRO A 106 5.97 -23.61 15.28
N THR A 107 6.10 -22.42 15.86
CA THR A 107 6.00 -22.21 17.31
C THR A 107 4.72 -22.89 17.81
N PRO A 108 4.75 -23.68 18.91
CA PRO A 108 3.53 -24.20 19.50
C PRO A 108 2.59 -23.03 19.77
N ALA A 109 1.35 -23.17 19.31
CA ALA A 109 0.32 -22.14 19.42
C ALA A 109 0.27 -21.64 20.87
N PRO A 110 0.41 -20.33 21.13
CA PRO A 110 0.04 -19.78 22.41
C PRO A 110 -1.41 -20.21 22.68
N ALA A 111 -1.65 -20.73 23.89
CA ALA A 111 -2.96 -21.12 24.38
C ALA A 111 -4.02 -20.12 23.85
N ALA A 112 -4.91 -20.64 22.99
CA ALA A 112 -5.99 -19.93 22.32
C ALA A 112 -5.81 -18.40 22.33
N LEU A 113 -4.94 -17.91 21.45
CA LEU A 113 -5.14 -16.56 20.94
C LEU A 113 -6.60 -16.47 20.48
N PRO A 114 -7.33 -15.40 20.84
CA PRO A 114 -8.66 -15.19 20.29
C PRO A 114 -8.56 -15.31 18.78
N ALA A 115 -9.59 -15.92 18.17
CA ALA A 115 -9.75 -16.09 16.74
C ALA A 115 -9.12 -14.93 15.95
N PRO A 116 -8.52 -15.19 14.76
CA PRO A 116 -7.96 -14.13 13.91
C PRO A 116 -8.97 -13.01 13.96
N ALA A 117 -8.57 -11.83 14.48
CA ALA A 117 -9.50 -10.75 14.80
C ALA A 117 -10.50 -10.77 13.67
N ALA A 118 -11.72 -11.25 13.98
CA ALA A 118 -12.72 -11.46 12.98
C ALA A 118 -12.72 -10.16 12.18
N ALA A 119 -12.93 -10.22 10.86
CA ALA A 119 -13.49 -9.04 10.18
C ALA A 119 -14.49 -8.45 11.19
N PRO A 120 -14.21 -7.23 11.71
CA PRO A 120 -14.71 -6.78 13.00
C PRO A 120 -16.14 -7.23 13.10
N ALA A 121 -16.44 -8.10 14.07
CA ALA A 121 -17.70 -8.84 14.14
C ALA A 121 -18.80 -7.90 13.67
N ALA A 122 -19.43 -8.23 12.52
CA ALA A 122 -20.17 -7.28 11.69
C ALA A 122 -20.78 -6.22 12.59
N VAL A 123 -20.19 -5.02 12.56
CA VAL A 123 -20.63 -3.94 13.45
C VAL A 123 -22.12 -3.83 13.19
N GLN A 124 -22.96 -3.99 14.20
CA GLN A 124 -24.41 -3.92 14.02
C GLN A 124 -24.71 -2.55 13.38
N GLY A 125 -24.96 -2.52 12.06
CA GLY A 125 -25.07 -1.29 11.26
C GLY A 125 -24.12 -1.14 10.07
N GLU A 126 -23.09 -1.96 9.88
CA GLU A 126 -22.20 -1.88 8.71
C GLU A 126 -22.83 -2.55 7.48
N VAL A 127 -23.22 -1.74 6.50
CA VAL A 127 -23.87 -2.22 5.26
C VAL A 127 -22.83 -2.58 4.21
N LEU A 128 -23.03 -3.69 3.49
CA LEU A 128 -22.22 -4.01 2.30
C LEU A 128 -22.73 -3.17 1.11
N ARG A 129 -21.83 -2.42 0.46
CA ARG A 129 -22.16 -1.59 -0.70
C ARG A 129 -21.59 -2.17 -1.98
N ASN A 130 -22.45 -2.35 -2.97
CA ASN A 130 -22.04 -2.72 -4.33
C ASN A 130 -21.65 -1.47 -5.13
N PRO A 131 -20.71 -1.58 -6.08
CA PRO A 131 -20.40 -0.47 -6.98
C PRO A 131 -21.59 -0.19 -7.91
N ALA A 132 -21.83 1.09 -8.16
CA ALA A 132 -22.82 1.57 -9.12
C ALA A 132 -22.38 1.32 -10.57
N LEU A 133 -21.07 1.43 -10.83
CA LEU A 133 -20.48 1.18 -12.15
C LEU A 133 -19.10 0.52 -12.00
N LYS A 134 -18.74 -0.32 -12.98
CA LYS A 134 -17.37 -0.83 -13.16
C LYS A 134 -16.92 -0.54 -14.58
N SER A 135 -15.69 -0.09 -14.74
CA SER A 135 -15.06 -0.01 -16.05
C SER A 135 -14.79 -1.41 -16.62
N PRO A 136 -14.49 -1.51 -17.93
CA PRO A 136 -13.75 -2.65 -18.47
C PRO A 136 -12.39 -2.83 -17.78
N PHE A 137 -11.76 -3.98 -18.01
CA PHE A 137 -10.37 -4.19 -17.58
C PHE A 137 -9.40 -3.47 -18.52
N PHE A 138 -8.48 -2.72 -17.93
CA PHE A 138 -7.39 -2.05 -18.61
C PHE A 138 -6.10 -2.88 -18.46
N PRO A 139 -5.33 -3.08 -19.54
CA PRO A 139 -4.08 -3.87 -19.54
C PRO A 139 -2.93 -3.06 -18.93
N MET A 140 -3.07 -2.73 -17.64
CA MET A 140 -2.09 -1.99 -16.86
C MET A 140 -2.21 -2.31 -15.38
N GLU A 141 -1.08 -2.24 -14.68
CA GLU A 141 -1.03 -2.29 -13.22
C GLU A 141 -0.97 -0.87 -12.68
N ALA A 142 -2.12 -0.33 -12.29
CA ALA A 142 -2.21 0.99 -11.72
C ALA A 142 -1.60 1.01 -10.30
N LEU A 143 -0.87 2.07 -9.99
CA LEU A 143 -0.39 2.37 -8.64
C LEU A 143 -1.20 3.46 -7.95
N ASP A 144 -1.95 4.25 -8.71
CA ASP A 144 -2.84 5.30 -8.18
C ASP A 144 -3.92 5.69 -9.20
N ILE A 145 -4.95 6.37 -8.71
CA ILE A 145 -6.00 7.02 -9.49
C ILE A 145 -6.21 8.46 -8.98
N ALA A 146 -6.40 9.40 -9.89
CA ALA A 146 -6.90 10.73 -9.60
C ALA A 146 -8.14 11.03 -10.46
N VAL A 147 -8.94 12.00 -10.05
CA VAL A 147 -10.14 12.41 -10.79
C VAL A 147 -10.15 13.92 -10.99
N GLY A 148 -10.33 14.36 -12.23
CA GLY A 148 -10.39 15.77 -12.62
C GLY A 148 -10.78 15.94 -14.09
N ASP A 149 -11.40 17.06 -14.42
CA ASP A 149 -11.81 17.43 -15.79
C ASP A 149 -10.58 17.93 -16.56
N VAL A 150 -9.93 17.06 -17.32
CA VAL A 150 -8.63 17.38 -17.97
C VAL A 150 -8.79 17.96 -19.37
N ASP A 151 -9.96 17.78 -20.02
CA ASP A 151 -10.25 18.38 -21.34
C ASP A 151 -11.23 19.56 -21.30
N GLY A 152 -11.62 20.02 -20.10
CA GLY A 152 -12.39 21.23 -19.88
C GLY A 152 -13.81 21.14 -20.42
N ASP A 153 -14.38 19.94 -20.50
CA ASP A 153 -15.75 19.72 -20.97
C ASP A 153 -16.80 19.79 -19.84
N GLY A 154 -16.36 19.98 -18.59
CA GLY A 154 -17.17 20.03 -17.38
C GLY A 154 -17.41 18.67 -16.74
N GLU A 155 -16.97 17.58 -17.36
CA GLU A 155 -17.05 16.22 -16.85
C GLU A 155 -15.65 15.74 -16.43
N PRO A 156 -15.49 15.16 -15.23
CA PRO A 156 -14.19 14.68 -14.80
C PRO A 156 -13.81 13.34 -15.46
N GLU A 157 -12.53 13.19 -15.76
CA GLU A 157 -11.89 11.95 -16.18
C GLU A 157 -11.27 11.18 -15.00
N ALA A 158 -11.12 9.86 -15.18
CA ALA A 158 -10.24 9.06 -14.35
C ALA A 158 -8.82 9.11 -14.92
N VAL A 159 -7.87 9.56 -14.10
CA VAL A 159 -6.44 9.59 -14.41
C VAL A 159 -5.77 8.41 -13.70
N LEU A 160 -5.37 7.39 -14.45
CA LEU A 160 -4.69 6.20 -13.94
C LEU A 160 -3.18 6.36 -14.13
N ALA A 161 -2.43 6.14 -13.05
CA ALA A 161 -0.97 6.13 -13.09
C ALA A 161 -0.45 4.72 -12.86
N THR A 162 0.56 4.34 -13.63
CA THR A 162 1.38 3.13 -13.47
C THR A 162 2.82 3.57 -13.15
N ALA A 163 3.78 2.65 -13.04
CA ALA A 163 5.17 3.01 -12.80
C ALA A 163 5.82 3.85 -13.92
N GLU A 164 5.26 3.79 -15.15
CA GLU A 164 5.88 4.35 -16.37
C GLU A 164 4.89 5.15 -17.24
N LYS A 165 3.58 4.98 -17.02
CA LYS A 165 2.52 5.55 -17.85
C LYS A 165 1.45 6.26 -17.03
N VAL A 166 0.89 7.34 -17.59
CA VAL A 166 -0.33 7.99 -17.09
C VAL A 166 -1.36 8.03 -18.21
N GLU A 167 -2.60 7.67 -17.91
CA GLU A 167 -3.73 7.70 -18.86
C GLU A 167 -4.94 8.39 -18.25
N ALA A 168 -5.50 9.37 -18.96
CA ALA A 168 -6.83 9.91 -18.68
C ALA A 168 -7.88 9.20 -19.53
N ARG A 169 -8.95 8.75 -18.89
CA ARG A 169 -10.06 8.03 -19.52
C ARG A 169 -11.38 8.64 -19.09
N ARG A 170 -12.29 8.81 -20.05
CA ARG A 170 -13.65 9.22 -19.74
C ARG A 170 -14.33 8.17 -18.87
N MET A 171 -15.09 8.61 -17.88
CA MET A 171 -15.85 7.72 -17.00
C MET A 171 -17.25 7.41 -17.56
N SER A 172 -17.33 7.17 -18.87
CA SER A 172 -18.59 6.95 -19.61
C SER A 172 -18.38 5.96 -20.76
N GLY A 173 -19.48 5.35 -21.22
CA GLY A 173 -19.46 4.36 -22.31
C GLY A 173 -18.43 3.24 -22.07
N ASP A 174 -17.56 3.02 -23.06
CA ASP A 174 -16.48 2.03 -23.03
C ASP A 174 -15.16 2.59 -22.44
N TRP A 175 -15.21 3.70 -21.72
CA TRP A 175 -14.06 4.34 -21.08
C TRP A 175 -12.93 4.70 -22.05
N PRO A 176 -13.25 5.48 -23.12
CA PRO A 176 -12.27 5.81 -24.15
C PRO A 176 -11.08 6.55 -23.55
N LEU A 177 -9.89 6.21 -24.07
CA LEU A 177 -8.66 6.93 -23.76
C LEU A 177 -8.74 8.34 -24.34
N LEU A 178 -8.47 9.32 -23.50
CA LEU A 178 -8.46 10.73 -23.87
C LEU A 178 -7.03 11.23 -24.06
N CYS A 179 -6.20 11.10 -23.03
CA CYS A 179 -4.80 11.53 -23.04
C CYS A 179 -3.91 10.45 -22.42
N ALA A 180 -2.70 10.33 -22.95
CA ALA A 180 -1.67 9.46 -22.39
C ALA A 180 -0.31 10.18 -22.32
N TYR A 181 0.44 9.84 -21.29
CA TYR A 181 1.86 10.10 -21.12
C TYR A 181 2.55 8.77 -20.88
N GLU A 182 3.71 8.57 -21.48
CA GLU A 182 4.57 7.42 -21.22
C GLU A 182 6.00 7.91 -21.05
N ASP A 183 6.56 7.67 -19.88
CA ASP A 183 7.96 7.94 -19.60
C ASP A 183 8.79 6.84 -20.27
N LYS A 184 9.41 7.20 -21.40
CA LYS A 184 10.28 6.29 -22.15
C LYS A 184 11.69 6.21 -21.57
N THR A 185 11.98 6.94 -20.50
CA THR A 185 13.29 6.91 -19.85
C THR A 185 13.33 5.77 -18.84
N THR A 186 14.43 5.01 -18.84
CA THR A 186 14.64 3.93 -17.87
C THR A 186 14.99 4.43 -16.46
N GLY A 187 15.12 5.76 -16.32
CA GLY A 187 15.64 6.42 -15.12
C GLY A 187 14.59 6.80 -14.08
N SER A 188 13.30 6.84 -14.43
CA SER A 188 12.26 7.36 -13.55
C SER A 188 11.28 6.27 -13.11
N ARG A 189 10.58 6.51 -12.01
CA ARG A 189 9.44 5.70 -11.57
C ARG A 189 8.38 6.62 -11.04
N ILE A 190 7.20 6.60 -11.66
CA ILE A 190 6.03 7.31 -11.16
C ILE A 190 5.59 6.68 -9.83
N LEU A 191 5.15 7.52 -8.90
CA LEU A 191 4.81 7.18 -7.53
C LEU A 191 3.36 7.51 -7.18
N ALA A 192 2.83 8.61 -7.72
CA ALA A 192 1.46 9.07 -7.47
C ALA A 192 1.02 10.05 -8.55
N ALA A 193 -0.29 10.24 -8.69
CA ALA A 193 -0.88 11.26 -9.56
C ALA A 193 -1.95 12.05 -8.82
N GLU A 194 -2.13 13.33 -9.16
CA GLU A 194 -3.27 14.15 -8.75
C GLU A 194 -3.81 14.89 -9.98
N ALA A 195 -5.10 15.20 -10.00
CA ALA A 195 -5.73 15.98 -11.06
C ALA A 195 -6.53 17.12 -10.41
N ARG A 196 -6.16 18.37 -10.70
CA ARG A 196 -6.86 19.55 -10.17
C ARG A 196 -6.51 20.79 -10.97
N ASP A 197 -7.52 21.58 -11.30
CA ASP A 197 -7.38 22.92 -11.83
C ASP A 197 -6.82 23.84 -10.72
N LEU A 198 -5.53 24.16 -10.80
CA LEU A 198 -4.87 25.09 -9.89
C LEU A 198 -4.69 26.49 -10.51
N ASP A 199 -4.55 26.59 -11.83
CA ASP A 199 -4.32 27.86 -12.52
C ASP A 199 -5.61 28.64 -12.83
N GLY A 200 -6.77 28.00 -12.70
CA GLY A 200 -8.10 28.57 -12.85
C GLY A 200 -8.58 28.67 -14.30
N ASP A 201 -7.98 27.91 -15.23
CA ASP A 201 -8.36 27.94 -16.64
C ASP A 201 -9.58 27.04 -16.98
N GLY A 202 -10.11 26.32 -15.99
CA GLY A 202 -11.24 25.40 -16.13
C GLY A 202 -10.85 23.99 -16.60
N ARG A 203 -9.56 23.70 -16.77
CA ARG A 203 -8.99 22.38 -17.05
C ARG A 203 -8.11 21.97 -15.90
N ALA A 204 -8.26 20.73 -15.45
CA ALA A 204 -7.42 20.16 -14.44
C ALA A 204 -6.04 19.84 -15.01
N GLU A 205 -4.99 20.38 -14.39
CA GLU A 205 -3.65 19.88 -14.62
C GLU A 205 -3.43 18.55 -13.88
N VAL A 206 -2.57 17.71 -14.44
CA VAL A 206 -2.21 16.42 -13.85
C VAL A 206 -0.80 16.49 -13.23
N PHE A 207 -0.73 16.33 -11.92
CA PHE A 207 0.51 16.37 -11.13
C PHE A 207 1.01 14.94 -10.92
N VAL A 208 2.06 14.55 -11.64
CA VAL A 208 2.65 13.21 -11.60
C VAL A 208 3.92 13.24 -10.76
N THR A 209 3.83 12.72 -9.54
CA THR A 209 4.98 12.57 -8.65
C THR A 209 5.82 11.37 -9.08
N LEU A 210 7.13 11.54 -9.22
CA LEU A 210 8.06 10.51 -9.66
C LEU A 210 9.38 10.56 -8.87
N HIS A 211 10.03 9.41 -8.77
CA HIS A 211 11.41 9.29 -8.33
C HIS A 211 12.31 9.20 -9.56
N SER A 212 13.14 10.23 -9.78
CA SER A 212 14.19 10.24 -10.79
C SER A 212 15.43 9.58 -10.21
N ARG A 213 15.71 8.35 -10.61
CA ARG A 213 16.92 7.61 -10.16
C ARG A 213 18.19 8.25 -10.71
N LEU A 214 18.12 8.88 -11.88
CA LEU A 214 19.26 9.56 -12.49
C LEU A 214 19.62 10.84 -11.73
N ALA A 215 18.62 11.64 -11.33
CA ALA A 215 18.85 12.84 -10.54
C ALA A 215 19.01 12.55 -9.04
N GLY A 216 18.63 11.35 -8.58
CA GLY A 216 18.54 11.03 -7.16
C GLY A 216 17.55 11.95 -6.44
N ALA A 217 16.46 12.31 -7.13
CA ALA A 217 15.52 13.35 -6.71
C ALA A 217 14.07 12.84 -6.80
N VAL A 218 13.20 13.40 -5.96
CA VAL A 218 11.75 13.26 -6.14
C VAL A 218 11.20 14.56 -6.69
N GLU A 219 10.43 14.46 -7.76
CA GLU A 219 9.92 15.58 -8.53
C GLU A 219 8.45 15.33 -8.88
N THR A 220 7.73 16.39 -9.23
CA THR A 220 6.37 16.30 -9.78
C THR A 220 6.32 16.96 -11.15
N MET A 221 6.01 16.18 -12.18
CA MET A 221 5.70 16.72 -13.51
C MET A 221 4.27 17.25 -13.51
N VAL A 222 4.07 18.46 -14.01
CA VAL A 222 2.74 19.03 -14.28
C VAL A 222 2.43 18.80 -15.75
N LEU A 223 1.33 18.11 -16.03
CA LEU A 223 0.93 17.69 -17.37
C LEU A 223 -0.39 18.34 -17.79
N ASP A 224 -0.44 18.79 -19.05
CA ASP A 224 -1.64 19.28 -19.72
C ASP A 224 -2.12 18.27 -20.76
N CYS A 225 -3.42 18.01 -20.82
CA CYS A 225 -4.02 17.17 -21.86
C CYS A 225 -4.25 17.99 -23.14
N VAL A 226 -3.41 17.79 -24.16
CA VAL A 226 -3.45 18.54 -25.42
C VAL A 226 -3.40 17.59 -26.61
N GLY A 227 -4.43 17.64 -27.46
CA GLY A 227 -4.46 16.88 -28.72
C GLY A 227 -4.35 15.36 -28.54
N GLY A 228 -4.90 14.82 -27.46
CA GLY A 228 -4.89 13.40 -27.16
C GLY A 228 -3.62 12.89 -26.47
N ALA A 229 -2.72 13.79 -26.06
CA ALA A 229 -1.48 13.45 -25.35
C ALA A 229 -1.28 14.39 -24.16
N PHE A 230 -0.67 13.87 -23.10
CA PHE A 230 -0.21 14.69 -22.00
C PHE A 230 1.12 15.35 -22.35
N LYS A 231 1.20 16.68 -22.17
CA LYS A 231 2.39 17.49 -22.40
C LYS A 231 2.92 18.03 -21.09
N VAL A 232 4.23 17.93 -20.89
CA VAL A 232 4.88 18.47 -19.69
C VAL A 232 4.88 19.98 -19.78
N ARG A 233 4.23 20.63 -18.82
CA ARG A 233 4.21 22.08 -18.65
C ARG A 233 5.44 22.54 -17.87
N GLU A 234 5.67 21.92 -16.72
CA GLU A 234 6.74 22.25 -15.78
C GLU A 234 7.07 21.03 -14.90
N THR A 235 8.25 21.00 -14.30
CA THR A 235 8.64 20.01 -13.29
C THR A 235 8.91 20.72 -11.97
N LEU A 236 8.25 20.28 -10.91
CA LEU A 236 8.33 20.84 -9.56
C LEU A 236 9.28 20.01 -8.68
N PRO A 237 10.10 20.63 -7.81
CA PRO A 237 11.07 19.93 -6.96
C PRO A 237 10.44 19.42 -5.65
N TRP A 238 9.16 19.06 -5.68
CA TRP A 238 8.39 18.65 -4.51
C TRP A 238 7.57 17.40 -4.82
N LEU A 239 7.32 16.59 -3.79
CA LEU A 239 6.18 15.66 -3.77
C LEU A 239 4.88 16.47 -3.80
N VAL A 240 3.85 15.99 -4.50
CA VAL A 240 2.51 16.61 -4.49
C VAL A 240 1.44 15.57 -4.16
N ARG A 241 0.50 15.93 -3.27
CA ARG A 241 -0.62 15.08 -2.86
C ARG A 241 -1.85 15.90 -2.54
N SER A 242 -3.05 15.35 -2.76
CA SER A 242 -4.27 15.97 -2.28
C SER A 242 -4.53 15.72 -0.80
N PHE A 243 -5.20 16.66 -0.15
CA PHE A 243 -5.72 16.55 1.21
C PHE A 243 -7.07 17.25 1.33
N GLY A 244 -7.86 16.87 2.34
CA GLY A 244 -9.09 17.57 2.72
C GLY A 244 -8.79 18.76 3.64
N GLU A 245 -9.35 19.92 3.34
CA GLU A 245 -9.38 21.07 4.24
C GLU A 245 -10.52 20.93 5.26
N ASP A 246 -10.45 21.67 6.35
CA ASP A 246 -11.49 21.68 7.39
C ASP A 246 -12.84 22.19 6.87
N SER A 247 -12.87 22.97 5.79
CA SER A 247 -14.10 23.33 5.07
C SER A 247 -14.76 22.15 4.35
N GLY A 248 -14.07 21.01 4.21
CA GLY A 248 -14.45 19.93 3.32
C GLY A 248 -13.99 20.12 1.88
N ALA A 249 -13.38 21.26 1.54
CA ALA A 249 -12.75 21.46 0.24
C ALA A 249 -11.54 20.54 0.07
N ARG A 250 -11.23 20.17 -1.17
CA ARG A 250 -10.01 19.44 -1.51
C ARG A 250 -8.96 20.41 -2.04
N ALA A 251 -7.73 20.25 -1.59
CA ALA A 251 -6.59 21.06 -2.03
C ALA A 251 -5.36 20.19 -2.28
N LEU A 252 -4.32 20.77 -2.90
CA LEU A 252 -3.02 20.12 -3.05
C LEU A 252 -2.05 20.64 -2.00
N ALA A 253 -1.23 19.73 -1.48
CA ALA A 253 -0.11 20.02 -0.62
C ALA A 253 1.17 19.53 -1.28
N ALA A 254 2.28 20.14 -0.89
CA ALA A 254 3.61 19.83 -1.38
C ALA A 254 4.63 19.69 -0.24
N GLN A 255 5.60 18.80 -0.44
CA GLN A 255 6.68 18.53 0.51
C GLN A 255 7.98 18.25 -0.25
N ALA A 256 9.06 18.90 0.16
CA ALA A 256 10.39 18.58 -0.35
C ALA A 256 10.94 17.31 0.30
N LEU A 257 11.70 16.52 -0.46
CA LEU A 257 12.49 15.40 0.06
C LEU A 257 13.97 15.70 -0.18
N GLU A 258 14.69 16.04 0.88
CA GLU A 258 16.10 16.40 0.86
C GLU A 258 16.95 15.12 0.68
N PRO A 259 17.93 15.09 -0.25
CA PRO A 259 18.81 13.95 -0.45
C PRO A 259 19.66 13.62 0.79
N ASP A 260 20.34 14.62 1.37
CA ASP A 260 21.34 14.38 2.40
C ASP A 260 20.93 14.94 3.77
N SER A 261 19.90 14.34 4.39
CA SER A 261 19.45 14.73 5.73
C SER A 261 19.01 13.55 6.60
N ASN A 262 19.34 13.61 7.89
CA ASN A 262 18.79 12.70 8.92
C ASN A 262 17.25 12.78 8.99
N PHE A 263 16.66 13.90 8.58
CA PHE A 263 15.23 14.13 8.45
C PHE A 263 14.95 14.64 7.03
N PRO A 264 14.83 13.73 6.05
CA PRO A 264 14.80 14.11 4.63
C PRO A 264 13.47 14.75 4.25
N ALA A 265 12.38 14.51 4.99
CA ALA A 265 11.09 15.11 4.70
C ALA A 265 11.00 16.55 5.26
N GLY A 266 10.83 17.53 4.37
CA GLY A 266 10.63 18.94 4.73
C GLY A 266 9.27 19.21 5.36
N GLN A 267 8.95 20.49 5.62
CA GLN A 267 7.61 20.85 6.09
C GLN A 267 6.57 20.70 4.98
N VAL A 268 5.33 20.38 5.35
CA VAL A 268 4.22 20.29 4.40
C VAL A 268 3.59 21.68 4.21
N HIS A 269 3.44 22.08 2.95
CA HIS A 269 2.83 23.35 2.56
C HIS A 269 1.61 23.11 1.68
N ARG A 270 0.65 24.04 1.68
CA ARG A 270 -0.35 24.11 0.61
C ARG A 270 0.34 24.51 -0.69
N LEU A 271 -0.01 23.84 -1.79
CA LEU A 271 0.42 24.20 -3.13
C LEU A 271 -0.63 25.12 -3.75
N ALA A 272 -0.20 26.18 -4.41
CA ALA A 272 -1.09 27.09 -5.14
C ALA A 272 -0.40 27.57 -6.42
N PHE A 273 -1.19 27.89 -7.43
CA PHE A 273 -0.73 28.66 -8.58
C PHE A 273 -1.03 30.13 -8.33
N ALA A 274 0.01 30.98 -8.33
CA ALA A 274 -0.16 32.41 -8.15
C ALA A 274 0.96 33.16 -8.85
N ASN A 275 0.64 34.31 -9.47
CA ASN A 275 1.58 35.10 -10.26
C ASN A 275 2.23 34.29 -11.39
N GLY A 276 1.46 33.41 -12.05
CA GLY A 276 1.91 32.63 -13.21
C GLY A 276 2.87 31.48 -12.89
N ARG A 277 2.94 31.02 -11.64
CA ARG A 277 3.78 29.88 -11.24
C ARG A 277 3.20 29.10 -10.07
N TYR A 278 3.58 27.83 -9.96
CA TYR A 278 3.32 27.02 -8.76
C TYR A 278 4.23 27.45 -7.61
N GLN A 279 3.65 27.64 -6.42
CA GLN A 279 4.40 28.09 -5.25
C GLN A 279 3.85 27.50 -3.95
N LEU A 280 4.76 27.28 -2.99
CA LEU A 280 4.42 26.88 -1.63
C LEU A 280 3.81 28.05 -0.87
N VAL A 281 2.59 27.88 -0.37
CA VAL A 281 1.92 28.87 0.47
C VAL A 281 2.58 28.90 1.85
N LYS A 282 2.83 30.10 2.38
CA LYS A 282 3.38 30.32 3.72
C LYS A 282 2.28 30.81 4.68
N PRO A 283 2.33 30.42 5.97
CA PRO A 283 3.28 29.48 6.57
C PRO A 283 2.99 28.01 6.18
N ALA A 284 3.97 27.13 6.39
CA ALA A 284 3.74 25.69 6.37
C ALA A 284 2.66 25.29 7.39
N PHE A 285 2.06 24.11 7.20
CA PHE A 285 1.14 23.56 8.19
C PHE A 285 1.87 23.35 9.53
N LYS A 286 1.43 24.05 10.58
CA LYS A 286 2.01 23.95 11.92
C LYS A 286 1.37 22.81 12.68
N HIS A 287 1.80 21.57 12.40
CA HIS A 287 1.31 20.41 13.14
C HIS A 287 2.44 19.41 13.46
N LYS A 288 2.77 19.22 14.76
CA LYS A 288 3.90 18.42 15.28
C LYS A 288 3.96 16.92 14.88
N ARG A 289 2.97 16.44 14.14
CA ARG A 289 2.81 15.04 13.71
C ARG A 289 2.47 14.91 12.23
N LEU A 290 2.47 16.03 11.50
CA LEU A 290 2.33 16.04 10.05
C LEU A 290 3.75 16.05 9.48
N ASP A 291 4.37 14.88 9.52
CA ASP A 291 5.77 14.68 9.10
C ASP A 291 5.84 14.12 7.67
N TRP A 292 4.70 13.69 7.10
CA TRP A 292 4.62 13.06 5.79
C TRP A 292 3.39 13.53 5.00
N LEU A 293 3.57 13.76 3.71
CA LEU A 293 2.56 14.31 2.81
C LEU A 293 1.41 13.33 2.47
N PHE A 294 1.63 12.01 2.59
CA PHE A 294 0.61 11.03 2.18
C PHE A 294 -0.27 10.59 3.35
N GLY A 295 -1.59 10.57 3.12
CA GLY A 295 -2.57 10.03 4.05
C GLY A 295 -2.89 10.94 5.22
N PHE A 296 -3.09 12.24 4.96
CA PHE A 296 -3.60 13.19 5.93
C PHE A 296 -4.78 14.00 5.39
N ALA A 297 -5.59 14.55 6.30
CA ALA A 297 -6.63 15.53 6.03
C ALA A 297 -6.89 16.38 7.28
N PHE A 298 -7.53 17.53 7.12
CA PHE A 298 -8.10 18.31 8.20
C PHE A 298 -9.63 18.17 8.19
N ALA A 299 -10.23 18.33 9.37
CA ALA A 299 -11.68 18.37 9.50
C ALA A 299 -12.11 19.40 10.57
N PRO A 300 -13.34 19.92 10.52
CA PRO A 300 -13.83 20.85 11.52
C PRO A 300 -13.78 20.23 12.92
N ALA A 301 -13.35 21.03 13.90
CA ALA A 301 -13.44 20.68 15.30
C ALA A 301 -13.54 21.96 16.15
N VAL A 302 -14.02 21.84 17.38
CA VAL A 302 -14.14 22.99 18.29
C VAL A 302 -12.75 23.56 18.59
N GLY A 303 -12.56 24.85 18.30
CA GLY A 303 -11.37 25.63 18.61
C GLY A 303 -10.26 25.57 17.56
N SER A 304 -9.82 24.38 17.15
CA SER A 304 -8.83 24.22 16.08
C SER A 304 -9.14 23.00 15.24
N PRO A 305 -8.94 23.05 13.91
CA PRO A 305 -9.18 21.90 13.04
C PRO A 305 -8.47 20.64 13.55
N MET A 306 -9.17 19.51 13.50
CA MET A 306 -8.55 18.23 13.84
C MET A 306 -7.71 17.73 12.68
N LEU A 307 -6.56 17.12 12.99
CA LEU A 307 -5.75 16.40 12.00
C LEU A 307 -6.17 14.94 11.95
N LEU A 308 -6.44 14.45 10.75
CA LEU A 308 -6.60 13.04 10.42
C LEU A 308 -5.30 12.56 9.77
N HIS A 309 -4.73 11.47 10.24
CA HIS A 309 -3.54 10.87 9.64
C HIS A 309 -3.40 9.38 9.98
N TYR A 310 -2.59 8.64 9.23
CA TYR A 310 -2.21 7.29 9.64
C TYR A 310 -1.02 7.30 10.60
N ASN A 311 -1.00 6.35 11.53
CA ASN A 311 0.18 6.08 12.36
C ASN A 311 1.02 4.92 11.79
N GLN A 312 2.14 4.61 12.45
CA GLN A 312 3.05 3.53 12.05
C GLN A 312 2.40 2.14 12.04
N ALA A 313 1.35 1.93 12.83
CA ALA A 313 0.55 0.70 12.83
C ALA A 313 -0.56 0.70 11.76
N GLN A 314 -0.49 1.62 10.80
CA GLN A 314 -1.45 1.79 9.71
C GLN A 314 -2.88 2.09 10.19
N ARG A 315 -3.05 2.59 11.42
CA ARG A 315 -4.37 2.97 11.98
C ARG A 315 -4.62 4.45 11.75
N LEU A 316 -5.86 4.80 11.46
CA LEU A 316 -6.29 6.18 11.30
C LEU A 316 -6.40 6.83 12.68
N VAL A 317 -5.78 8.00 12.84
CA VAL A 317 -5.73 8.79 14.06
C VAL A 317 -6.50 10.09 13.84
N LEU A 318 -7.47 10.35 14.71
CA LEU A 318 -8.06 11.69 14.89
C LEU A 318 -7.28 12.41 15.96
N ARG A 319 -6.80 13.61 15.67
CA ARG A 319 -6.10 14.45 16.64
C ARG A 319 -6.82 15.78 16.80
N PHE A 320 -7.41 15.94 17.96
CA PHE A 320 -8.08 17.16 18.38
C PHE A 320 -7.07 18.13 19.00
N ALA A 321 -7.51 19.36 19.28
CA ALA A 321 -6.73 20.31 20.06
C ALA A 321 -6.30 19.73 21.42
N LYS A 322 -7.15 18.90 22.03
CA LYS A 322 -6.88 18.16 23.27
C LYS A 322 -7.21 16.68 23.06
N GLY A 323 -6.18 15.85 23.05
CA GLY A 323 -6.32 14.39 22.96
C GLY A 323 -6.33 13.84 21.54
N THR A 324 -6.40 12.52 21.47
CA THR A 324 -6.37 11.76 20.21
C THR A 324 -7.29 10.56 20.33
N TRP A 325 -7.90 10.17 19.22
CA TRP A 325 -8.57 8.90 19.07
C TRP A 325 -7.93 8.12 17.92
N THR A 326 -7.96 6.79 17.95
CA THR A 326 -7.33 5.94 16.93
C THR A 326 -8.26 4.78 16.61
N THR A 327 -8.40 4.48 15.32
CA THR A 327 -9.22 3.34 14.89
C THR A 327 -8.69 2.03 15.49
N PRO A 328 -9.58 1.11 15.90
CA PRO A 328 -9.16 -0.23 16.31
C PRO A 328 -8.50 -1.03 15.16
N ALA A 329 -9.03 -0.86 13.94
CA ALA A 329 -8.55 -1.52 12.73
C ALA A 329 -7.51 -0.69 11.98
N ALA A 330 -6.70 -1.37 11.16
CA ALA A 330 -5.70 -0.78 10.28
C ALA A 330 -6.24 -0.61 8.86
N TYR A 331 -5.94 0.54 8.25
CA TYR A 331 -6.42 1.01 6.95
C TYR A 331 -5.29 1.59 6.07
N GLY A 332 -4.18 2.04 6.65
CA GLY A 332 -3.15 2.83 5.96
C GLY A 332 -2.28 2.09 4.92
N TYR A 333 -2.49 0.80 4.69
CA TYR A 333 -1.72 0.05 3.68
C TYR A 333 -2.08 0.56 2.28
N GLY A 334 -1.14 1.26 1.63
CA GLY A 334 -1.29 1.72 0.26
C GLY A 334 -0.58 0.82 -0.77
N SER A 335 -0.50 1.28 -2.01
CA SER A 335 -0.01 0.50 -3.15
C SER A 335 1.51 0.38 -3.27
N GLY A 336 2.29 1.16 -2.50
CA GLY A 336 3.73 1.12 -2.60
C GLY A 336 4.49 1.86 -1.50
N ASN A 337 5.81 1.84 -1.64
CA ASN A 337 6.77 2.55 -0.81
C ASN A 337 7.86 3.21 -1.66
N LEU A 338 8.60 4.14 -1.05
CA LEU A 338 9.81 4.72 -1.58
C LEU A 338 10.96 4.45 -0.61
N GLN A 339 12.01 3.83 -1.11
CA GLN A 339 13.29 3.71 -0.39
C GLN A 339 14.11 4.97 -0.67
N TRP A 340 14.47 5.70 0.38
CA TRP A 340 15.21 6.95 0.31
C TRP A 340 16.31 6.95 1.38
N HIS A 341 17.57 6.85 0.96
CA HIS A 341 18.75 6.79 1.83
C HIS A 341 18.60 5.84 3.03
N GLY A 342 18.13 4.61 2.77
CA GLY A 342 17.96 3.56 3.78
C GLY A 342 16.72 3.74 4.68
N ARG A 343 15.87 4.73 4.41
CA ARG A 343 14.56 4.91 5.05
C ARG A 343 13.44 4.57 4.07
N GLU A 344 12.40 3.92 4.59
CA GLU A 344 11.20 3.59 3.83
C GLU A 344 10.09 4.62 4.09
N PHE A 345 9.51 5.13 3.02
CA PHE A 345 8.36 6.02 3.03
C PHE A 345 7.16 5.31 2.43
N HIS A 346 6.09 5.14 3.22
CA HIS A 346 4.87 4.47 2.76
C HIS A 346 3.92 5.45 2.10
N PHE A 347 3.40 5.11 0.92
CA PHE A 347 2.38 5.91 0.24
C PHE A 347 1.00 5.51 0.75
N HIS A 348 0.54 6.17 1.82
CA HIS A 348 -0.78 5.92 2.36
C HIS A 348 -1.91 6.33 1.38
N PRO A 349 -3.05 5.63 1.42
CA PRO A 349 -4.20 5.99 0.60
C PRO A 349 -4.72 7.40 0.95
N ARG A 350 -5.43 8.03 0.02
CA ARG A 350 -6.11 9.32 0.28
C ARG A 350 -7.12 9.15 1.40
N LEU A 351 -7.20 10.14 2.29
CA LEU A 351 -8.28 10.27 3.27
C LEU A 351 -9.29 11.28 2.70
N LEU A 352 -10.44 10.79 2.27
CA LEU A 352 -11.52 11.68 1.81
C LEU A 352 -12.47 11.96 2.96
N THR A 353 -12.70 13.23 3.24
CA THR A 353 -13.56 13.69 4.33
C THR A 353 -14.87 14.23 3.79
N ARG A 354 -15.99 13.77 4.34
CA ARG A 354 -17.30 14.37 4.10
C ARG A 354 -17.62 15.35 5.22
N VAL A 355 -17.67 16.63 4.89
CA VAL A 355 -18.04 17.71 5.82
C VAL A 355 -19.38 18.31 5.40
N GLU A 356 -20.26 18.55 6.38
CA GLU A 356 -21.54 19.23 6.17
C GLU A 356 -21.68 20.37 7.17
N GLY A 357 -21.75 21.61 6.65
CA GLY A 357 -21.68 22.81 7.48
C GLY A 357 -20.35 22.87 8.22
N THR A 358 -20.39 22.74 9.54
CA THR A 358 -19.21 22.78 10.41
C THR A 358 -18.92 21.43 11.07
N GLU A 359 -19.41 20.34 10.50
CA GLU A 359 -19.32 19.00 11.11
C GLU A 359 -18.75 17.98 10.12
N LEU A 360 -17.75 17.22 10.58
CA LEU A 360 -17.31 16.01 9.89
C LEU A 360 -18.41 14.95 9.99
N LYS A 361 -18.87 14.42 8.86
CA LYS A 361 -19.88 13.36 8.81
C LYS A 361 -19.27 11.99 8.60
N ALA A 362 -18.25 11.91 7.74
CA ALA A 362 -17.62 10.64 7.41
C ALA A 362 -16.19 10.80 6.89
N VAL A 363 -15.45 9.71 6.95
CA VAL A 363 -14.14 9.54 6.32
C VAL A 363 -14.18 8.29 5.46
N TYR A 364 -13.70 8.41 4.22
CA TYR A 364 -13.49 7.28 3.32
C TYR A 364 -12.01 6.90 3.28
N THR A 365 -11.75 5.60 3.38
CA THR A 365 -10.41 5.03 3.36
C THR A 365 -10.43 3.66 2.69
N LEU A 366 -9.27 3.21 2.24
CA LEU A 366 -9.06 1.85 1.76
C LEU A 366 -8.52 0.97 2.88
N ARG A 367 -8.64 -0.34 2.69
CA ARG A 367 -7.89 -1.37 3.40
C ARG A 367 -7.50 -2.46 2.42
N ASN A 368 -6.22 -2.54 2.09
CA ASN A 368 -5.71 -3.63 1.28
C ASN A 368 -5.53 -4.91 2.11
N ILE A 369 -5.94 -6.05 1.56
CA ILE A 369 -5.83 -7.37 2.17
C ILE A 369 -4.61 -8.07 1.56
N PRO A 370 -3.52 -8.27 2.31
CA PRO A 370 -2.32 -8.90 1.79
C PRO A 370 -2.61 -10.34 1.33
N LYS A 371 -1.92 -10.76 0.27
CA LYS A 371 -1.81 -12.19 -0.07
C LYS A 371 -1.19 -12.93 1.11
N MET A 372 -1.45 -14.23 1.19
CA MET A 372 -1.00 -15.15 2.25
C MET A 372 0.42 -14.81 2.76
N LEU A 373 0.61 -14.75 4.09
CA LEU A 373 1.79 -14.26 4.85
C LEU A 373 1.86 -12.71 5.01
N SER A 374 2.03 -12.23 6.25
CA SER A 374 2.01 -10.79 6.59
C SER A 374 3.07 -9.94 5.89
N LEU A 375 4.18 -10.55 5.43
CA LEU A 375 5.23 -9.84 4.68
C LEU A 375 4.78 -9.38 3.28
N ALA A 376 3.72 -9.96 2.70
CA ALA A 376 3.24 -9.59 1.37
C ALA A 376 2.78 -8.11 1.30
N ALA A 377 2.30 -7.56 2.42
CA ALA A 377 1.89 -6.16 2.52
C ALA A 377 3.06 -5.18 2.25
N SER A 378 4.28 -5.54 2.67
CA SER A 378 5.49 -4.71 2.45
C SER A 378 5.94 -4.68 0.99
N PHE A 379 5.45 -5.61 0.17
CA PHE A 379 5.74 -5.67 -1.28
C PHE A 379 4.55 -5.20 -2.13
N GLY A 380 3.48 -4.65 -1.53
CA GLY A 380 2.30 -4.22 -2.27
C GLY A 380 1.46 -5.36 -2.87
N LEU A 381 1.63 -6.60 -2.38
CA LEU A 381 0.96 -7.77 -2.95
C LEU A 381 -0.35 -8.08 -2.21
N TYR A 382 -1.47 -7.78 -2.87
CA TYR A 382 -2.81 -7.87 -2.27
C TYR A 382 -3.71 -8.89 -3.00
N SER A 383 -4.49 -9.66 -2.24
CA SER A 383 -5.49 -10.61 -2.78
C SER A 383 -6.85 -9.96 -2.95
N GLY A 384 -7.10 -8.87 -2.24
CA GLY A 384 -8.35 -8.13 -2.22
C GLY A 384 -8.15 -6.79 -1.52
N ALA A 385 -9.19 -5.99 -1.52
CA ALA A 385 -9.21 -4.72 -0.80
C ALA A 385 -10.64 -4.40 -0.36
N GLU A 386 -10.76 -3.44 0.54
CA GLU A 386 -12.03 -2.94 1.02
C GLU A 386 -12.04 -1.41 0.94
N LEU A 387 -13.13 -0.84 0.44
CA LEU A 387 -13.44 0.58 0.62
C LEU A 387 -14.34 0.72 1.85
N HIS A 388 -13.97 1.61 2.77
CA HIS A 388 -14.69 1.82 4.02
C HIS A 388 -15.21 3.25 4.11
N ARG A 389 -16.46 3.41 4.52
CA ARG A 389 -16.99 4.67 5.05
C ARG A 389 -17.10 4.57 6.56
N LEU A 390 -16.35 5.42 7.25
CA LEU A 390 -16.38 5.54 8.69
C LEU A 390 -17.18 6.80 9.06
N ALA A 391 -18.34 6.63 9.70
CA ALA A 391 -19.17 7.73 10.17
C ALA A 391 -18.57 8.35 11.43
N PHE A 392 -18.60 9.67 11.53
CA PHE A 392 -18.14 10.39 12.72
C PHE A 392 -19.31 10.70 13.65
N ASN A 393 -19.17 10.38 14.93
CA ASN A 393 -20.21 10.59 15.95
C ASN A 393 -19.92 11.78 16.89
N GLY A 394 -18.93 12.61 16.56
CA GLY A 394 -18.45 13.70 17.40
C GLY A 394 -17.18 13.38 18.19
N LEU A 395 -16.82 12.10 18.36
CA LEU A 395 -15.62 11.69 19.11
C LEU A 395 -14.81 10.60 18.39
N SER A 396 -15.48 9.63 17.77
CA SER A 396 -14.88 8.48 17.13
C SER A 396 -15.40 8.28 15.72
N LEU A 397 -14.66 7.48 14.95
CA LEU A 397 -15.09 6.98 13.65
C LEU A 397 -15.62 5.55 13.80
N GLU A 398 -16.82 5.30 13.32
CA GLU A 398 -17.47 3.99 13.35
C GLU A 398 -17.75 3.49 11.93
N PRO A 399 -17.44 2.23 11.60
CA PRO A 399 -17.79 1.67 10.30
C PRO A 399 -19.29 1.79 10.03
N SER A 400 -19.65 2.39 8.90
CA SER A 400 -21.05 2.60 8.50
C SER A 400 -21.42 1.80 7.27
N TRP A 401 -20.52 1.71 6.29
CA TRP A 401 -20.62 0.74 5.21
C TRP A 401 -19.22 0.38 4.71
N ARG A 402 -19.12 -0.80 4.11
CA ARG A 402 -17.92 -1.24 3.39
C ARG A 402 -18.28 -1.82 2.03
N ALA A 403 -17.36 -1.75 1.10
CA ALA A 403 -17.43 -2.43 -0.18
C ALA A 403 -16.22 -3.35 -0.34
N GLU A 404 -16.46 -4.57 -0.80
CA GLU A 404 -15.41 -5.53 -1.11
C GLU A 404 -14.94 -5.35 -2.55
N LEU A 405 -13.64 -5.30 -2.74
CA LEU A 405 -12.98 -5.06 -4.03
C LEU A 405 -12.24 -6.32 -4.46
N ALA A 406 -12.39 -6.67 -5.73
CA ALA A 406 -11.63 -7.77 -6.31
C ALA A 406 -10.20 -7.30 -6.64
N GLY A 407 -9.21 -7.81 -5.90
CA GLY A 407 -7.81 -7.39 -6.03
C GLY A 407 -7.42 -6.22 -5.13
N GLY A 408 -6.17 -5.78 -5.23
CA GLY A 408 -5.65 -4.67 -4.42
C GLY A 408 -6.20 -3.32 -4.88
N ALA A 409 -6.45 -2.40 -3.96
CA ALA A 409 -6.78 -1.02 -4.31
C ALA A 409 -5.50 -0.21 -4.52
N ALA A 410 -5.33 0.31 -5.73
CA ALA A 410 -4.22 1.19 -6.09
C ALA A 410 -4.39 2.58 -5.47
N GLY A 411 -5.61 3.10 -5.52
CA GLY A 411 -5.95 4.40 -4.96
C GLY A 411 -7.45 4.62 -4.97
N LEU A 412 -7.87 5.71 -4.34
CA LEU A 412 -9.24 6.19 -4.38
C LEU A 412 -9.27 7.69 -4.65
N ASP A 413 -10.34 8.18 -5.27
CA ASP A 413 -10.62 9.60 -5.37
C ASP A 413 -12.13 9.94 -5.42
N GLU A 414 -12.47 11.20 -5.17
CA GLU A 414 -13.86 11.71 -5.28
C GLU A 414 -14.17 12.11 -6.73
N VAL A 415 -15.32 11.64 -7.24
CA VAL A 415 -15.96 12.17 -8.45
C VAL A 415 -16.99 13.20 -8.00
N PRO A 416 -16.79 14.50 -8.29
CA PRO A 416 -17.74 15.55 -7.94
C PRO A 416 -19.14 15.27 -8.51
N ALA A 417 -20.16 15.78 -7.83
CA ALA A 417 -21.51 15.78 -8.40
C ALA A 417 -21.55 16.70 -9.62
N GLY A 418 -22.34 16.32 -10.63
CA GLY A 418 -22.55 17.10 -11.84
C GLY A 418 -24.04 17.14 -12.21
N PRO A 419 -24.41 17.82 -13.31
CA PRO A 419 -25.79 17.86 -13.78
C PRO A 419 -26.36 16.44 -13.97
N GLY A 420 -27.35 16.05 -13.15
CA GLY A 420 -27.98 14.73 -13.21
C GLY A 420 -27.10 13.55 -12.74
N ARG A 421 -25.91 13.81 -12.18
CA ARG A 421 -24.99 12.79 -11.69
C ARG A 421 -24.70 13.00 -10.20
N PRO A 422 -24.95 11.99 -9.33
CA PRO A 422 -24.62 12.09 -7.92
C PRO A 422 -23.10 12.14 -7.73
N ARG A 423 -22.69 12.61 -6.56
CA ARG A 423 -21.30 12.47 -6.12
C ARG A 423 -20.95 10.99 -5.97
N ARG A 424 -19.75 10.60 -6.39
CA ARG A 424 -19.27 9.23 -6.32
C ARG A 424 -17.86 9.14 -5.79
N LEU A 425 -17.47 7.92 -5.41
CA LEU A 425 -16.09 7.54 -5.12
C LEU A 425 -15.60 6.64 -6.25
N ALA A 426 -14.44 6.96 -6.82
CA ALA A 426 -13.74 6.13 -7.77
C ALA A 426 -12.62 5.37 -7.07
N VAL A 427 -12.54 4.05 -7.29
CA VAL A 427 -11.45 3.21 -6.77
C VAL A 427 -10.83 2.45 -7.91
N ALA A 428 -9.51 2.55 -8.08
CA ALA A 428 -8.77 1.70 -9.00
C ALA A 428 -8.40 0.39 -8.29
N THR A 429 -8.88 -0.73 -8.84
CA THR A 429 -8.64 -2.08 -8.34
C THR A 429 -7.73 -2.84 -9.30
N VAL A 430 -6.67 -3.47 -8.79
CA VAL A 430 -5.69 -4.23 -9.55
C VAL A 430 -5.85 -5.72 -9.24
N GLY A 431 -6.22 -6.49 -10.25
CA GLY A 431 -6.34 -7.94 -10.15
C GLY A 431 -4.99 -8.65 -10.06
N ALA A 432 -5.00 -9.92 -9.63
CA ALA A 432 -3.79 -10.74 -9.57
C ALA A 432 -3.11 -10.99 -10.93
N ASN A 433 -3.81 -10.72 -12.03
CA ASN A 433 -3.33 -10.78 -13.41
C ASN A 433 -2.70 -9.45 -13.88
N GLY A 434 -2.59 -8.45 -13.00
CA GLY A 434 -2.04 -7.14 -13.33
C GLY A 434 -2.98 -6.26 -14.16
N LEU A 435 -4.27 -6.63 -14.30
CA LEU A 435 -5.26 -5.80 -14.97
C LEU A 435 -5.93 -4.85 -13.97
N THR A 436 -6.17 -3.61 -14.37
CA THR A 436 -6.85 -2.60 -13.57
C THR A 436 -8.30 -2.46 -13.99
N ALA A 437 -9.21 -2.25 -13.05
CA ALA A 437 -10.56 -1.74 -13.30
C ALA A 437 -10.86 -0.57 -12.34
N VAL A 438 -11.71 0.36 -12.76
CA VAL A 438 -12.20 1.48 -11.94
C VAL A 438 -13.63 1.19 -11.51
N TRP A 439 -13.86 1.22 -10.20
CA TRP A 439 -15.16 0.94 -9.59
C TRP A 439 -15.70 2.25 -9.02
N LEU A 440 -16.92 2.61 -9.41
CA LEU A 440 -17.61 3.80 -8.92
C LEU A 440 -18.66 3.41 -7.89
N PHE A 441 -18.68 4.11 -6.76
CA PHE A 441 -19.66 3.95 -5.70
C PHE A 441 -20.40 5.28 -5.52
N ASP A 442 -21.73 5.24 -5.51
CA ASP A 442 -22.49 6.43 -5.09
C ASP A 442 -22.13 6.75 -3.63
N GLU A 443 -22.00 8.04 -3.30
CA GLU A 443 -21.71 8.45 -1.92
C GLU A 443 -22.89 8.21 -0.97
#